data_AF-A0A522FZN9-F1
#
_entry.id   AF-A0A522FZN9-F1
#
_cell.length_a   1.000
_cell.length_b   1.000
_cell.length_c   1.000
_cell.angle_alpha   90.00
_cell.angle_beta   90.00
_cell.angle_gamma   90.00
#
_symmetry.space_group_name_H-M   'P 1'
#
loop_
_entity.id
_entity.type
_entity.pdbx_description
1 polymer ?
#
loop_
_entity_poly.entity_id
_entity_poly.type
_entity_poly.pdbx_seq_one_letter_code
_entity_poly.pdbx_strand_id
1 'polypeptide(L)'
;MQTVPLKSTRLVIALLAAGLIGGAGVTVFHAERVHAAPVPAPAASAIAGAGTPMALPDFAQITQRYGPAVVNITVTGSTKVSNDMPMAGHPGNDDPFGNDPFFQFFRQFQQGQGQGGTHEVPMRAEGSGFIISPDGIILTNAHVVHNAKTVTVKLTDRREYRAKVLGQDPKTDIAVLKINATNLPVVVLGNSNTLRVGEWVLAIGSPFGFENSVTAGVVSAKGRSLPDDDEVPFIQTDVAVNPGNSGG
;
A
#
# COMPACT_ATOMS: atom_id res chain seq x y z
N MET A 1 83.84 20.77 -51.57
CA MET A 1 83.27 22.11 -51.80
C MET A 1 83.21 22.84 -50.48
N GLN A 2 83.80 24.03 -50.44
CA GLN A 2 84.15 24.82 -49.26
C GLN A 2 82.92 25.42 -48.57
N THR A 3 82.90 25.38 -47.24
CA THR A 3 81.97 26.13 -46.39
C THR A 3 82.54 27.52 -46.13
N VAL A 4 81.81 28.57 -46.54
CA VAL A 4 82.17 29.97 -46.24
C VAL A 4 81.27 30.47 -45.10
N PRO A 5 81.83 30.91 -43.95
CA PRO A 5 81.04 31.45 -42.85
C PRO A 5 80.76 32.95 -43.06
N LEU A 6 79.50 33.37 -42.93
CA LEU A 6 79.12 34.78 -42.94
C LEU A 6 78.99 35.31 -41.51
N LYS A 7 79.81 36.31 -41.19
CA LYS A 7 79.88 37.03 -39.90
C LYS A 7 78.70 38.00 -39.73
N SER A 8 78.23 38.10 -38.48
CA SER A 8 77.04 38.81 -37.96
C SER A 8 77.01 40.35 -38.12
N THR A 9 77.91 40.95 -38.90
CA THR A 9 78.08 42.41 -38.98
C THR A 9 77.28 43.07 -40.10
N ARG A 10 76.71 42.30 -41.05
CA ARG A 10 75.92 42.85 -42.17
C ARG A 10 74.41 42.95 -41.91
N LEU A 11 73.91 42.40 -40.79
CA LEU A 11 72.50 42.52 -40.40
C LEU A 11 72.19 43.86 -39.71
N VAL A 12 73.19 44.48 -39.08
CA VAL A 12 73.01 45.71 -38.28
C VAL A 12 72.92 46.97 -39.16
N ILE A 13 73.48 46.95 -40.37
CA ILE A 13 73.49 48.11 -41.28
C ILE A 13 72.16 48.25 -42.06
N ALA A 14 71.39 47.17 -42.23
CA ALA A 14 70.07 47.25 -42.86
C ALA A 14 68.98 47.84 -41.95
N LEU A 15 69.18 47.82 -40.62
CA LEU A 15 68.19 48.31 -39.63
C LEU A 15 68.34 49.80 -39.28
N LEU A 16 69.42 50.47 -39.68
CA LEU A 16 69.67 51.89 -39.36
C LEU A 16 69.37 52.86 -40.52
N ALA A 17 69.03 52.38 -41.72
CA ALA A 17 68.74 53.23 -42.88
C ALA A 17 67.24 53.55 -43.09
N ALA A 18 66.34 53.02 -42.25
CA ALA A 18 64.90 53.31 -42.32
C ALA A 18 64.41 54.28 -41.22
N GLY A 19 65.30 54.74 -40.35
CA GLY A 19 64.98 55.74 -39.33
C GLY A 19 65.81 56.98 -39.54
N LEU A 20 65.39 57.91 -40.41
CA LEU A 20 65.76 59.34 -40.35
C LEU A 20 65.16 60.24 -41.45
N ILE A 21 64.07 59.86 -42.13
CA ILE A 21 63.33 60.81 -42.99
C ILE A 21 61.83 60.59 -42.79
N GLY A 22 61.17 61.52 -42.10
CA GLY A 22 59.72 61.53 -41.98
C GLY A 22 59.21 61.95 -40.60
N GLY A 23 59.76 63.02 -40.04
CA GLY A 23 59.06 63.78 -39.01
C GLY A 23 57.83 64.50 -39.61
N ALA A 24 56.89 64.81 -38.72
CA ALA A 24 55.61 65.51 -38.96
C ALA A 24 54.45 64.62 -39.44
N GLY A 25 53.75 64.02 -38.47
CA GLY A 25 52.45 63.40 -38.74
C GLY A 25 51.77 62.83 -37.50
N VAL A 26 50.85 63.61 -36.94
CA VAL A 26 49.56 63.12 -36.41
C VAL A 26 49.54 62.51 -35.00
N THR A 27 49.25 63.41 -34.04
CA THR A 27 48.31 63.31 -32.91
C THR A 27 48.37 62.13 -31.94
N VAL A 28 48.43 62.51 -30.66
CA VAL A 28 48.06 61.72 -29.48
C VAL A 28 46.75 60.98 -29.72
N PHE A 29 46.82 59.67 -29.93
CA PHE A 29 45.67 58.80 -29.71
C PHE A 29 45.71 58.32 -28.27
N HIS A 30 44.85 58.91 -27.43
CA HIS A 30 44.42 58.26 -26.21
C HIS A 30 43.74 56.94 -26.60
N ALA A 31 44.41 55.83 -26.35
CA ALA A 31 43.76 54.53 -26.34
C ALA A 31 42.86 54.51 -25.10
N GLU A 32 41.63 55.01 -25.22
CA GLU A 32 40.57 54.62 -24.31
C GLU A 32 40.47 53.10 -24.39
N ARG A 33 40.83 52.42 -23.31
CA ARG A 33 40.46 51.03 -23.13
C ARG A 33 38.95 50.99 -23.05
N VAL A 34 38.30 50.78 -24.20
CA VAL A 34 36.92 50.34 -24.23
C VAL A 34 36.91 48.98 -23.54
N HIS A 35 36.54 48.96 -22.26
CA HIS A 35 36.10 47.74 -21.63
C HIS A 35 34.88 47.27 -22.43
N ALA A 36 35.04 46.21 -23.21
CA ALA A 36 33.91 45.49 -23.75
C ALA A 36 33.06 45.06 -22.55
N ALA A 37 31.92 45.71 -22.36
CA ALA A 37 30.93 45.24 -21.40
C ALA A 37 30.58 43.80 -21.78
N PRO A 38 30.57 42.85 -20.83
CA PRO A 38 30.19 41.48 -21.13
C PRO A 38 28.77 41.51 -21.70
N VAL A 39 28.63 41.06 -22.95
CA VAL A 39 27.31 40.80 -23.55
C VAL A 39 26.64 39.75 -22.66
N PRO A 40 25.48 40.04 -22.04
CA PRO A 40 24.80 39.05 -21.23
C PRO A 40 24.44 37.88 -22.15
N ALA A 41 25.00 36.70 -21.86
CA ALA A 41 24.55 35.46 -22.48
C ALA A 41 23.04 35.34 -22.25
N PRO A 42 22.25 34.90 -23.24
CA PRO A 42 20.84 34.65 -23.02
C PRO A 42 20.74 33.65 -21.86
N ALA A 43 20.13 34.09 -20.76
CA ALA A 43 19.85 33.21 -19.65
C ALA A 43 18.99 32.07 -20.21
N ALA A 44 19.57 30.87 -20.28
CA ALA A 44 18.79 29.68 -20.53
C ALA A 44 17.79 29.58 -19.38
N SER A 45 16.53 29.94 -19.65
CA SER A 45 15.44 29.67 -18.73
C SER A 45 15.42 28.17 -18.51
N ALA A 46 16.01 27.74 -17.40
CA ALA A 46 15.83 26.38 -16.92
C ALA A 46 14.33 26.20 -16.78
N ILE A 47 13.77 25.30 -17.58
CA ILE A 47 12.39 24.86 -17.43
C ILE A 47 12.39 24.12 -16.10
N ALA A 48 12.15 24.84 -15.00
CA ALA A 48 11.91 24.26 -13.70
C ALA A 48 10.53 23.62 -13.73
N GLY A 49 10.41 22.55 -14.52
CA GLY A 49 9.38 21.53 -14.34
C GLY A 49 9.74 20.74 -13.10
N ALA A 50 9.64 21.36 -11.93
CA ALA A 50 9.48 20.59 -10.70
C ALA A 50 8.11 19.93 -10.82
N GLY A 51 8.06 18.76 -11.47
CA GLY A 51 6.93 17.87 -11.32
C GLY A 51 6.73 17.71 -9.82
N THR A 52 5.52 17.98 -9.34
CA THR A 52 5.15 17.67 -7.97
C THR A 52 5.58 16.24 -7.73
N PRO A 53 6.48 15.95 -6.77
CA PRO A 53 6.83 14.57 -6.51
C PRO A 53 5.52 13.85 -6.22
N MET A 54 5.20 12.82 -7.00
CA MET A 54 4.08 11.94 -6.67
C MET A 54 4.43 11.34 -5.32
N ALA A 55 3.87 11.90 -4.25
CA ALA A 55 4.09 11.41 -2.91
C ALA A 55 3.42 10.04 -2.82
N LEU A 56 4.23 9.01 -2.58
CA LEU A 56 3.70 7.69 -2.26
C LEU A 56 2.92 7.77 -0.95
N PRO A 57 1.84 6.98 -0.78
CA PRO A 57 1.13 6.93 0.48
C PRO A 57 2.06 6.52 1.63
N ASP A 58 1.97 7.24 2.76
CA ASP A 58 2.64 6.85 3.99
C ASP A 58 1.80 5.79 4.72
N PHE A 59 2.04 4.52 4.39
CA PHE A 59 1.32 3.40 5.01
C PHE A 59 1.60 3.27 6.52
N ALA A 60 2.75 3.74 7.00
CA ALA A 60 3.05 3.73 8.43
C ALA A 60 2.15 4.71 9.19
N GLN A 61 1.93 5.91 8.64
CA GLN A 61 1.00 6.87 9.22
C GLN A 61 -0.45 6.37 9.18
N ILE A 62 -0.86 5.71 8.10
CA ILE A 62 -2.20 5.09 7.99
C ILE A 62 -2.37 4.02 9.07
N THR A 63 -1.38 3.14 9.22
CA THR A 63 -1.39 2.08 10.24
C THR A 63 -1.43 2.65 11.65
N GLN A 64 -0.63 3.67 11.95
CA GLN A 64 -0.61 4.30 13.27
C GLN A 64 -1.98 4.93 13.61
N ARG A 65 -2.67 5.49 12.61
CA ARG A 65 -3.98 6.11 12.77
C ARG A 65 -5.11 5.09 12.93
N TYR A 66 -5.14 4.05 12.10
CA TYR A 66 -6.29 3.13 12.01
C TYR A 66 -6.09 1.77 12.66
N GLY A 67 -4.85 1.33 12.85
CA GLY A 67 -4.51 0.08 13.54
C GLY A 67 -5.19 -0.10 14.90
N PRO A 68 -5.29 0.94 15.76
CA PRO A 68 -6.02 0.84 17.02
C PRO A 68 -7.51 0.49 16.89
N ALA A 69 -8.14 0.81 15.76
CA ALA A 69 -9.54 0.50 15.47
C ALA A 69 -9.75 -0.90 14.85
N VAL A 70 -8.66 -1.60 14.51
CA VAL A 70 -8.70 -2.98 14.01
C VAL A 70 -8.60 -3.93 15.20
N VAL A 71 -9.52 -4.88 15.26
CA VAL A 71 -9.64 -5.83 16.37
C VAL A 71 -9.45 -7.25 15.90
N ASN A 72 -9.00 -8.10 16.82
CA ASN A 72 -9.04 -9.54 16.64
C ASN A 72 -10.39 -10.08 17.12
N ILE A 73 -10.90 -11.08 16.41
CA ILE A 73 -12.14 -11.78 16.73
C ILE A 73 -11.81 -13.26 16.89
N THR A 74 -11.95 -13.76 18.11
CA THR A 74 -11.86 -15.18 18.40
C THR A 74 -13.24 -15.72 18.66
N VAL A 75 -13.61 -16.80 17.96
CA VAL A 75 -14.86 -17.51 18.18
C VAL A 75 -14.59 -18.90 18.71
N THR A 76 -15.45 -19.33 19.64
CA THR A 76 -15.49 -20.71 20.11
C THR A 76 -16.87 -21.29 19.83
N GLY A 77 -16.90 -22.48 19.24
CA GLY A 77 -18.11 -23.19 18.84
C GLY A 77 -17.94 -24.69 18.87
N SER A 78 -18.95 -25.40 18.39
CA SER A 78 -18.91 -26.85 18.17
C SER A 78 -19.52 -27.13 16.81
N THR A 79 -18.80 -27.82 15.94
CA THR A 79 -19.35 -28.30 14.67
C THR A 79 -19.70 -29.79 14.80
N LYS A 80 -20.85 -30.20 14.28
CA LYS A 80 -21.20 -31.62 14.18
C LYS A 80 -20.58 -32.16 12.90
N VAL A 81 -19.49 -32.91 13.04
CA VAL A 81 -18.94 -33.68 11.92
C VAL A 81 -19.66 -35.03 11.88
N SER A 82 -20.56 -35.21 10.92
CA SER A 82 -21.21 -36.50 10.67
C SER A 82 -20.26 -37.41 9.87
N ASN A 83 -20.01 -38.64 10.34
CA ASN A 83 -19.25 -39.68 9.62
C ASN A 83 -20.07 -40.32 8.49
N ASP A 84 -20.78 -39.54 7.69
CA ASP A 84 -21.32 -40.07 6.44
C ASP A 84 -20.23 -39.94 5.38
N MET A 85 -19.61 -41.07 5.04
CA MET A 85 -18.65 -41.16 3.94
C MET A 85 -19.21 -40.49 2.69
N PRO A 86 -18.38 -39.86 1.83
CA PRO A 86 -18.86 -39.26 0.59
C PRO A 86 -19.21 -40.37 -0.40
N MET A 87 -20.40 -40.97 -0.26
CA MET A 87 -21.08 -41.54 -1.39
C MET A 87 -21.63 -40.38 -2.20
N ALA A 88 -21.12 -40.29 -3.43
CA ALA A 88 -21.48 -39.30 -4.43
C ALA A 88 -22.97 -38.86 -4.34
N GLY A 89 -23.18 -37.56 -4.14
CA GLY A 89 -24.44 -36.90 -4.52
C GLY A 89 -25.56 -36.81 -3.49
N HIS A 90 -25.31 -36.41 -2.24
CA HIS A 90 -26.38 -35.95 -1.34
C HIS A 90 -26.29 -34.44 -1.05
N PRO A 91 -27.24 -33.62 -1.55
CA PRO A 91 -27.38 -32.21 -1.23
C PRO A 91 -28.17 -32.10 0.07
N GLY A 92 -27.50 -31.81 1.19
CA GLY A 92 -28.21 -31.72 2.48
C GLY A 92 -27.50 -30.97 3.61
N ASN A 93 -26.31 -30.44 3.36
CA ASN A 93 -25.75 -29.44 4.27
C ASN A 93 -26.14 -28.06 3.73
N ASP A 94 -27.27 -27.55 4.21
CA ASP A 94 -27.73 -26.17 3.96
C ASP A 94 -26.85 -25.15 4.72
N ASP A 95 -25.54 -25.38 4.78
CA ASP A 95 -24.58 -24.40 5.29
C ASP A 95 -24.33 -23.38 4.17
N PRO A 96 -24.78 -22.12 4.33
CA PRO A 96 -24.63 -21.09 3.30
C PRO A 96 -23.16 -20.81 2.94
N PHE A 97 -22.20 -21.19 3.79
CA PHE A 97 -20.76 -21.04 3.53
C PHE A 97 -20.11 -22.32 3.00
N GLY A 98 -20.86 -23.42 2.89
CA GLY A 98 -20.33 -24.76 2.61
C GLY A 98 -19.61 -24.90 1.26
N ASN A 99 -19.97 -24.10 0.26
CA ASN A 99 -19.39 -24.14 -1.09
C ASN A 99 -18.49 -22.94 -1.43
N ASP A 100 -18.34 -21.96 -0.53
CA ASP A 100 -17.57 -20.74 -0.79
C ASP A 100 -16.06 -21.07 -1.00
N PRO A 101 -15.46 -20.67 -2.15
CA PRO A 101 -14.03 -20.85 -2.43
C PRO A 101 -13.11 -20.29 -1.34
N PHE A 102 -13.47 -19.15 -0.73
CA PHE A 102 -12.77 -18.58 0.40
C PHE A 102 -12.84 -19.55 1.57
N PHE A 103 -14.03 -20.00 1.96
CA PHE A 103 -14.22 -20.93 3.07
C PHE A 103 -13.51 -22.29 2.86
N GLN A 104 -13.43 -22.79 1.63
CA GLN A 104 -12.64 -23.99 1.31
C GLN A 104 -11.15 -23.80 1.61
N PHE A 105 -10.57 -22.65 1.25
CA PHE A 105 -9.20 -22.29 1.59
C PHE A 105 -8.95 -22.30 3.11
N PHE A 106 -9.87 -21.72 3.91
CA PHE A 106 -9.75 -21.72 5.38
C PHE A 106 -9.91 -23.12 6.00
N ARG A 107 -10.86 -23.92 5.51
CA ARG A 107 -11.05 -25.30 6.00
C ARG A 107 -9.84 -26.17 5.70
N GLN A 108 -9.21 -26.03 4.55
CA GLN A 108 -7.99 -26.76 4.20
C GLN A 108 -6.83 -26.42 5.17
N PHE A 109 -6.74 -25.16 5.60
CA PHE A 109 -5.75 -24.73 6.59
C PHE A 109 -6.03 -25.29 7.99
N GLN A 110 -7.28 -25.32 8.44
CA GLN A 110 -7.66 -25.92 9.73
C GLN A 110 -7.53 -27.46 9.75
N GLN A 111 -7.75 -28.14 8.63
CA GLN A 111 -7.69 -29.60 8.53
C GLN A 111 -6.27 -30.20 8.63
N GLY A 112 -5.22 -29.37 8.72
CA GLY A 112 -3.85 -29.83 8.98
C GLY A 112 -3.64 -30.53 10.33
N GLN A 113 -4.61 -30.52 11.26
CA GLN A 113 -4.52 -31.17 12.57
C GLN A 113 -5.86 -31.78 13.00
N GLY A 114 -6.20 -32.98 12.55
CA GLY A 114 -7.37 -33.69 13.10
C GLY A 114 -7.71 -35.01 12.44
N GLN A 115 -7.15 -36.10 12.96
CA GLN A 115 -7.46 -37.47 12.55
C GLN A 115 -8.80 -37.93 13.17
N GLY A 116 -9.73 -38.31 12.30
CA GLY A 116 -10.78 -39.35 12.49
C GLY A 116 -11.61 -39.38 13.78
N GLY A 117 -12.89 -39.01 13.68
CA GLY A 117 -13.93 -39.42 14.63
C GLY A 117 -15.14 -38.49 14.66
N THR A 118 -16.35 -39.05 14.70
CA THR A 118 -17.59 -38.32 15.07
C THR A 118 -17.53 -37.92 16.54
N HIS A 119 -17.05 -36.72 16.81
CA HIS A 119 -17.21 -36.02 18.09
C HIS A 119 -17.57 -34.56 17.77
N GLU A 120 -18.30 -33.88 18.68
CA GLU A 120 -18.36 -32.41 18.66
C GLU A 120 -16.92 -31.89 18.86
N VAL A 121 -16.23 -31.60 17.77
CA VAL A 121 -14.88 -31.05 17.85
C VAL A 121 -15.04 -29.59 18.25
N PRO A 122 -14.36 -29.13 19.33
CA PRO A 122 -14.33 -27.72 19.67
C PRO A 122 -13.72 -26.97 18.49
N MET A 123 -14.52 -26.12 17.85
CA MET A 123 -14.07 -25.28 16.75
C MET A 123 -13.59 -23.96 17.34
N ARG A 124 -12.35 -23.60 17.02
CA ARG A 124 -11.81 -22.27 17.27
C ARG A 124 -11.54 -21.63 15.91
N ALA A 125 -12.24 -20.55 15.63
CA ALA A 125 -11.99 -19.72 14.46
C ALA A 125 -11.48 -18.35 14.91
N GLU A 126 -10.73 -17.72 14.02
CA GLU A 126 -10.07 -16.45 14.26
C GLU A 126 -10.20 -15.57 13.02
N GLY A 127 -10.46 -14.29 13.24
CA GLY A 127 -10.57 -13.27 12.20
C GLY A 127 -10.26 -11.89 12.76
N SER A 128 -10.54 -10.89 11.95
CA SER A 128 -10.36 -9.47 12.23
C SER A 128 -11.67 -8.71 12.06
N GLY A 129 -11.71 -7.47 12.53
CA GLY A 129 -12.83 -6.57 12.31
C GLY A 129 -12.45 -5.11 12.54
N PHE A 130 -13.36 -4.21 12.18
CA PHE A 130 -13.17 -2.77 12.33
C PHE A 130 -14.19 -2.17 13.29
N ILE A 131 -13.74 -1.37 14.26
CA ILE A 131 -14.61 -0.55 15.08
C ILE A 131 -15.08 0.64 14.25
N ILE A 132 -16.40 0.76 14.01
CA ILE A 132 -17.01 1.82 13.21
C ILE A 132 -17.77 2.85 14.04
N SER A 133 -17.93 2.61 15.34
CA SER A 133 -18.57 3.54 16.27
C SER A 133 -17.85 3.58 17.62
N PRO A 134 -17.66 4.77 18.24
CA PRO A 134 -16.91 4.90 19.50
C PRO A 134 -17.54 4.16 20.69
N ASP A 135 -18.81 3.79 20.57
CA ASP A 135 -19.54 2.99 21.55
C ASP A 135 -19.37 1.47 21.33
N GLY A 136 -18.59 1.01 20.34
CA GLY A 136 -18.24 -0.40 20.18
C GLY A 136 -19.10 -1.19 19.21
N ILE A 137 -19.58 -0.55 18.14
CA ILE A 137 -20.08 -1.25 16.95
C ILE A 137 -18.89 -1.67 16.09
N ILE A 138 -18.85 -2.94 15.69
CA ILE A 138 -17.77 -3.55 14.91
C ILE A 138 -18.35 -4.22 13.67
N LEU A 139 -17.67 -4.07 12.53
CA LEU A 139 -17.91 -4.85 11.31
C LEU A 139 -16.86 -5.95 11.18
N THR A 140 -17.29 -7.11 10.68
CA THR A 140 -16.44 -8.25 10.32
C THR A 140 -17.16 -9.08 9.25
N ASN A 141 -16.58 -10.19 8.84
CA ASN A 141 -17.24 -11.12 7.94
C ASN A 141 -18.26 -12.03 8.67
N ALA A 142 -19.32 -12.43 7.98
CA ALA A 142 -20.34 -13.32 8.54
C ALA A 142 -19.78 -14.72 8.81
N HIS A 143 -18.94 -15.25 7.94
CA HIS A 143 -18.33 -16.57 8.12
C HIS A 143 -17.41 -16.62 9.37
N VAL A 144 -16.83 -15.49 9.80
CA VAL A 144 -15.96 -15.44 11.00
C VAL A 144 -16.76 -15.77 12.26
N VAL A 145 -18.04 -15.39 12.30
CA VAL A 145 -18.91 -15.56 13.47
C VAL A 145 -19.98 -16.64 13.29
N HIS A 146 -19.93 -17.36 12.17
CA HIS A 146 -20.88 -18.43 11.88
C HIS A 146 -20.79 -19.57 12.90
N ASN A 147 -21.93 -20.03 13.41
CA ASN A 147 -22.06 -21.05 14.46
C ASN A 147 -21.24 -20.79 15.75
N ALA A 148 -20.86 -19.53 16.00
CA ALA A 148 -20.13 -19.16 17.21
C ALA A 148 -21.04 -19.26 18.45
N LYS A 149 -20.63 -20.06 19.45
CA LYS A 149 -21.28 -20.06 20.78
C LYS A 149 -20.87 -18.83 21.57
N THR A 150 -19.60 -18.43 21.44
CA THR A 150 -19.05 -17.24 22.07
C THR A 150 -18.14 -16.51 21.09
N VAL A 151 -18.32 -15.20 21.01
CA VAL A 151 -17.47 -14.29 20.23
C VAL A 151 -16.74 -13.40 21.22
N THR A 152 -15.41 -13.40 21.14
CA THR A 152 -14.53 -12.55 21.95
C THR A 152 -13.79 -11.61 21.02
N VAL A 153 -13.90 -10.32 21.30
CA VAL A 153 -13.17 -9.26 20.59
C VAL A 153 -12.00 -8.84 21.45
N LYS A 154 -10.81 -8.80 20.85
CA LYS A 154 -9.59 -8.35 21.51
C LYS A 154 -9.02 -7.13 20.78
N LEU A 155 -8.79 -6.07 21.55
CA LEU A 155 -8.26 -4.81 21.06
C LEU A 155 -6.72 -4.86 21.04
N THR A 156 -6.11 -3.95 20.29
CA THR A 156 -4.64 -3.78 20.22
C THR A 156 -4.03 -3.40 21.58
N ASP A 157 -4.80 -2.77 22.47
CA ASP A 157 -4.40 -2.49 23.86
C ASP A 157 -4.56 -3.70 24.81
N ARG A 158 -4.84 -4.89 24.26
CA ARG A 158 -5.01 -6.17 24.95
C ARG A 158 -6.27 -6.26 25.81
N ARG A 159 -7.17 -5.28 25.80
CA ARG A 159 -8.49 -5.44 26.42
C ARG A 159 -9.30 -6.46 25.62
N GLU A 160 -10.07 -7.28 26.33
CA GLU A 160 -10.93 -8.30 25.76
C GLU A 160 -12.38 -8.06 26.17
N TYR A 161 -13.29 -8.24 25.22
CA TYR A 161 -14.72 -8.05 25.43
C TYR A 161 -15.49 -9.22 24.82
N ARG A 162 -16.47 -9.73 25.56
CA ARG A 162 -17.49 -10.58 24.96
C ARG A 162 -18.37 -9.73 24.04
N ALA A 163 -18.48 -10.14 22.80
CA ALA A 163 -19.32 -9.46 21.81
C ALA A 163 -20.70 -10.12 21.70
N LYS A 164 -21.69 -9.30 21.36
CA LYS A 164 -23.00 -9.74 20.89
C LYS A 164 -23.03 -9.62 19.37
N VAL A 165 -23.48 -10.64 18.67
CA VAL A 165 -23.82 -10.54 17.26
C VAL A 165 -25.15 -9.80 17.16
N LEU A 166 -25.16 -8.60 16.59
CA LEU A 166 -26.39 -7.82 16.37
C LEU A 166 -27.14 -8.32 15.13
N GLY A 167 -26.40 -8.78 14.13
CA GLY A 167 -26.92 -9.37 12.91
C GLY A 167 -25.78 -9.87 12.03
N GLN A 168 -26.10 -10.78 11.11
CA GLN A 168 -25.21 -11.25 10.07
C GLN A 168 -26.03 -11.47 8.79
N ASP A 169 -25.41 -11.22 7.65
CA ASP A 169 -25.95 -11.48 6.33
C ASP A 169 -24.99 -12.40 5.57
N PRO A 170 -25.30 -13.71 5.49
CA PRO A 170 -24.47 -14.67 4.78
C PRO A 170 -24.29 -14.37 3.30
N LYS A 171 -25.25 -13.69 2.66
CA LYS A 171 -25.16 -13.37 1.22
C LYS A 171 -24.07 -12.35 0.92
N THR A 172 -23.93 -11.35 1.79
CA THR A 172 -22.90 -10.31 1.64
C THR A 172 -21.62 -10.61 2.41
N ASP A 173 -21.62 -11.73 3.15
CA ASP A 173 -20.60 -12.11 4.12
C ASP A 173 -20.25 -10.99 5.11
N ILE A 174 -21.26 -10.25 5.60
CA ILE A 174 -21.08 -9.17 6.59
C ILE A 174 -21.77 -9.52 7.92
N ALA A 175 -21.09 -9.24 9.03
CA ALA A 175 -21.68 -9.28 10.37
C ALA A 175 -21.40 -8.00 11.17
N VAL A 176 -22.38 -7.64 12.01
CA VAL A 176 -22.32 -6.51 12.92
C VAL A 176 -22.24 -7.03 14.36
N LEU A 177 -21.20 -6.63 15.07
CA LEU A 177 -20.98 -6.98 16.47
C LEU A 177 -21.11 -5.76 17.37
N LYS A 178 -21.47 -6.01 18.64
CA LYS A 178 -21.47 -5.02 19.71
C LYS A 178 -20.62 -5.48 20.89
N ILE A 179 -19.70 -4.62 21.33
CA ILE A 179 -19.03 -4.75 22.61
C ILE A 179 -19.49 -3.67 23.59
N ASN A 180 -19.33 -3.92 24.89
CA ASN A 180 -19.66 -2.97 25.95
C ASN A 180 -18.42 -2.17 26.33
N ALA A 181 -18.07 -1.19 25.50
CA ALA A 181 -16.96 -0.26 25.72
C ALA A 181 -17.31 1.12 25.16
N THR A 182 -16.59 2.15 25.58
CA THR A 182 -16.79 3.55 25.14
C THR A 182 -15.44 4.19 24.82
N ASN A 183 -15.47 5.33 24.13
CA ASN A 183 -14.28 6.09 23.72
C ASN A 183 -13.28 5.25 22.93
N LEU A 184 -13.80 4.39 22.04
CA LEU A 184 -12.98 3.55 21.19
C LEU A 184 -12.46 4.32 19.97
N PRO A 185 -11.26 3.99 19.47
CA PRO A 185 -10.82 4.44 18.16
C PRO A 185 -11.74 3.85 17.08
N VAL A 186 -11.99 4.61 16.02
CA VAL A 186 -12.87 4.19 14.93
C VAL A 186 -12.19 4.37 13.57
N VAL A 187 -12.52 3.49 12.64
CA VAL A 187 -12.25 3.74 11.22
C VAL A 187 -13.29 4.67 10.63
N VAL A 188 -12.89 5.43 9.62
CA VAL A 188 -13.81 6.26 8.83
C VAL A 188 -14.13 5.50 7.55
N LEU A 189 -15.41 5.28 7.28
CA LEU A 189 -15.85 4.62 6.07
C LEU A 189 -15.70 5.57 4.86
N GLY A 190 -15.10 5.06 3.79
CA GLY A 190 -14.95 5.76 2.51
C GLY A 190 -16.07 5.44 1.52
N ASN A 191 -15.98 6.04 0.33
CA ASN A 191 -16.91 5.77 -0.79
C ASN A 191 -16.21 4.92 -1.86
N SER A 192 -16.53 3.62 -1.91
CA SER A 192 -15.97 2.67 -2.87
C SER A 192 -16.27 2.99 -4.34
N ASN A 193 -17.33 3.77 -4.63
CA ASN A 193 -17.65 4.18 -6.00
C ASN A 193 -16.55 5.07 -6.60
N THR A 194 -15.85 5.82 -5.76
CA THR A 194 -14.78 6.75 -6.17
C THR A 194 -13.42 6.08 -6.33
N LEU A 195 -13.27 4.86 -5.82
CA LEU A 195 -12.04 4.06 -5.89
C LEU A 195 -11.67 3.77 -7.36
N ARG A 196 -10.39 3.83 -7.71
CA ARG A 196 -9.89 3.54 -9.07
C ARG A 196 -8.96 2.34 -9.09
N VAL A 197 -9.01 1.59 -10.19
CA VAL A 197 -8.01 0.55 -10.48
C VAL A 197 -6.62 1.20 -10.56
N GLY A 198 -5.63 0.59 -9.90
CA GLY A 198 -4.28 1.10 -9.74
C GLY A 198 -4.07 2.02 -8.54
N GLU A 199 -5.12 2.36 -7.77
CA GLU A 199 -4.93 3.06 -6.50
C GLU A 199 -4.29 2.16 -5.47
N TRP A 200 -3.36 2.72 -4.70
CA TRP A 200 -2.76 2.06 -3.55
C TRP A 200 -3.81 1.74 -2.49
N VAL A 201 -3.75 0.53 -1.95
CA VAL A 201 -4.58 0.06 -0.84
C VAL A 201 -3.72 -0.64 0.20
N LEU A 202 -4.26 -0.67 1.42
CA LEU A 202 -3.63 -1.26 2.58
C LEU A 202 -4.68 -2.14 3.28
N ALA A 203 -4.41 -3.43 3.45
CA ALA A 203 -5.19 -4.28 4.34
C ALA A 203 -4.55 -4.25 5.74
N ILE A 204 -5.39 -4.14 6.76
CA ILE A 204 -4.95 -4.09 8.16
C ILE A 204 -5.73 -5.14 8.94
N GLY A 205 -5.10 -6.28 9.18
CA GLY A 205 -5.63 -7.32 10.05
C GLY A 205 -5.09 -7.21 11.47
N SER A 206 -5.64 -8.02 12.38
CA SER A 206 -5.10 -8.28 13.70
C SER A 206 -4.99 -9.79 13.95
N PRO A 207 -4.24 -10.54 13.12
CA PRO A 207 -4.01 -11.96 13.38
C PRO A 207 -3.30 -12.12 14.73
N PHE A 208 -3.73 -13.09 15.54
CA PHE A 208 -3.22 -13.41 16.88
C PHE A 208 -3.53 -12.37 17.97
N GLY A 209 -4.09 -11.21 17.62
CA GLY A 209 -4.65 -10.23 18.56
C GLY A 209 -3.64 -9.53 19.47
N PHE A 210 -2.39 -9.34 19.03
CA PHE A 210 -1.39 -8.57 19.78
C PHE A 210 -0.83 -7.39 18.99
N GLU A 211 -0.65 -7.56 17.68
CA GLU A 211 -0.15 -6.53 16.77
C GLU A 211 -0.95 -6.58 15.48
N ASN A 212 -1.05 -5.44 14.79
CA ASN A 212 -1.65 -5.42 13.46
C ASN A 212 -0.71 -6.08 12.45
N SER A 213 -1.29 -6.83 11.52
CA SER A 213 -0.60 -7.26 10.31
C SER A 213 -1.03 -6.35 9.17
N VAL A 214 -0.07 -5.84 8.42
CA VAL A 214 -0.31 -4.83 7.39
C VAL A 214 0.31 -5.30 6.09
N THR A 215 -0.48 -5.30 5.03
CA THR A 215 -0.03 -5.66 3.68
C THR A 215 -0.54 -4.61 2.68
N ALA A 216 0.36 -4.14 1.82
CA ALA A 216 0.09 -3.11 0.83
C ALA A 216 0.02 -3.71 -0.57
N GLY A 217 -0.75 -3.07 -1.44
CA GLY A 217 -0.94 -3.45 -2.83
C GLY A 217 -1.74 -2.37 -3.56
N VAL A 218 -2.36 -2.75 -4.67
CA VAL A 218 -3.21 -1.87 -5.47
C VAL A 218 -4.58 -2.49 -5.72
N VAL A 219 -5.54 -1.65 -6.08
CA VAL A 219 -6.81 -2.11 -6.64
C VAL A 219 -6.54 -2.71 -8.01
N SER A 220 -6.68 -4.02 -8.15
CA SER A 220 -6.48 -4.73 -9.41
C SER A 220 -7.71 -4.68 -10.31
N ALA A 221 -8.91 -4.71 -9.75
CA ALA A 221 -10.19 -4.62 -10.47
C ALA A 221 -11.33 -4.20 -9.54
N LYS A 222 -12.47 -3.79 -10.10
CA LYS A 222 -13.71 -3.50 -9.38
C LYS A 222 -14.90 -4.20 -10.03
N GLY A 223 -15.92 -4.51 -9.24
CA GLY A 223 -17.22 -4.95 -9.75
C GLY A 223 -17.18 -6.30 -10.46
N ARG A 224 -16.26 -7.19 -10.07
CA ARG A 224 -16.36 -8.60 -10.46
C ARG A 224 -17.44 -9.25 -9.60
N SER A 225 -18.43 -9.83 -10.26
CA SER A 225 -19.26 -10.87 -9.69
C SER A 225 -18.46 -12.18 -9.66
N LEU A 226 -18.59 -12.95 -8.58
CA LEU A 226 -18.08 -14.31 -8.57
C LEU A 226 -19.08 -15.22 -9.32
N PRO A 227 -18.63 -16.33 -9.94
CA PRO A 227 -19.49 -17.19 -10.77
C PRO A 227 -20.76 -17.74 -10.08
N ASP A 228 -20.87 -17.62 -8.76
CA ASP A 228 -22.01 -18.05 -7.94
C ASP A 228 -22.53 -16.95 -6.99
N ASP A 229 -22.01 -15.71 -7.08
CA ASP A 229 -22.37 -14.59 -6.20
C ASP A 229 -22.41 -13.27 -7.00
N ASP A 230 -23.53 -13.11 -7.70
CA ASP A 230 -23.84 -11.93 -8.54
C ASP A 230 -24.36 -10.74 -7.72
N GLU A 231 -24.53 -10.88 -6.40
CA GLU A 231 -25.27 -9.93 -5.58
C GLU A 231 -24.36 -8.86 -4.96
N VAL A 232 -23.03 -9.11 -4.87
CA VAL A 232 -22.06 -8.18 -4.25
C VAL A 232 -20.88 -7.84 -5.17
N PRO A 233 -20.66 -6.54 -5.48
CA PRO A 233 -19.51 -6.13 -6.29
C PRO A 233 -18.22 -6.13 -5.46
N PHE A 234 -17.33 -7.09 -5.71
CA PHE A 234 -16.04 -7.17 -5.03
C PHE A 234 -15.01 -6.14 -5.55
N ILE A 235 -14.10 -5.74 -4.66
CA ILE A 235 -12.86 -5.06 -4.99
C ILE A 235 -11.77 -6.13 -5.05
N GLN A 236 -11.12 -6.28 -6.20
CA GLN A 236 -9.98 -7.18 -6.34
C GLN A 236 -8.69 -6.41 -6.03
N THR A 237 -7.79 -7.02 -5.27
CA THR A 237 -6.48 -6.46 -4.94
C THR A 237 -5.40 -7.54 -4.97
N ASP A 238 -4.16 -7.14 -5.17
CA ASP A 238 -2.97 -7.98 -5.08
C ASP A 238 -2.32 -7.96 -3.68
N VAL A 239 -2.96 -7.29 -2.72
CA VAL A 239 -2.59 -7.36 -1.31
C VAL A 239 -2.55 -8.82 -0.84
N ALA A 240 -1.47 -9.22 -0.19
CA ALA A 240 -1.39 -10.53 0.45
C ALA A 240 -2.37 -10.63 1.62
N VAL A 241 -3.35 -11.54 1.52
CA VAL A 241 -4.32 -11.83 2.59
C VAL A 241 -4.02 -13.21 3.16
N ASN A 242 -3.80 -13.29 4.48
CA ASN A 242 -3.49 -14.51 5.20
C ASN A 242 -4.62 -14.87 6.18
N PRO A 243 -4.68 -16.14 6.67
CA PRO A 243 -5.60 -16.51 7.74
C PRO A 243 -5.50 -15.57 8.96
N GLY A 244 -6.65 -15.17 9.50
CA GLY A 244 -6.76 -14.20 10.58
C GLY A 244 -6.97 -12.76 10.13
N ASN A 245 -6.74 -12.42 8.84
CA ASN A 245 -7.08 -11.11 8.28
C ASN A 245 -8.57 -10.97 7.90
N SER A 246 -9.33 -12.08 7.78
CA SER A 246 -10.75 -12.04 7.36
C SER A 246 -11.57 -11.08 8.21
N GLY A 247 -12.20 -10.10 7.57
CA GLY A 247 -13.00 -9.05 8.19
C GLY A 247 -12.24 -7.75 8.49
N GLY A 248 -10.91 -7.76 8.36
CA GLY A 248 -10.00 -6.60 8.39
C GLY A 248 -9.51 -6.18 7.01
#